data_AF-A0A2D5GQH7-F1
#
_entry.id   AF-A0A2D5GQH7-F1
#
_cell.length_a   1.000
_cell.length_b   1.000
_cell.length_c   1.000
_cell.angle_alpha   90.00
_cell.angle_beta   90.00
_cell.angle_gamma   90.00
#
_symmetry.space_group_name_H-M   'P 1'
#
loop_
_entity.id
_entity.type
_entity.pdbx_description
1 polymer ?
#
loop_
_entity_poly.entity_id
_entity_poly.type
_entity_poly.pdbx_seq_one_letter_code
_entity_poly.pdbx_strand_id
1 'polypeptide(L)'
;MGMKGTSKDQGTMRLFRLGDLVHGDIQEAVRRHAEQTGASIYIEKELFIPELNVRGFIDLAFIDDNVMYDIKTCNSWKWRNMFGRGATEGSSENYKLQLGTYGYWYNQTHKKKLSGLYLCYYNKDNSTMKEVEIPLSIIDQARDYWLTVAHFLREDSAGNGLPPIELGISPMVQWECNPKYCSYFEECGGGLKPELLRKI
;
A
#
# COMPACT_ATOMS: atom_id res chain seq x y z
N MET A 1 -8.57 8.32 -25.19
CA MET A 1 -7.51 7.36 -25.57
C MET A 1 -6.60 7.23 -24.35
N GLY A 2 -6.48 6.05 -23.74
CA GLY A 2 -5.69 5.90 -22.51
C GLY A 2 -4.19 6.01 -22.78
N MET A 3 -3.47 6.80 -21.99
CA MET A 3 -2.01 6.89 -22.06
C MET A 3 -1.39 5.58 -21.56
N LYS A 4 -0.45 5.00 -22.31
CA LYS A 4 0.29 3.80 -21.90
C LYS A 4 1.58 4.21 -21.20
N GLY A 5 1.75 3.80 -19.95
CA GLY A 5 3.01 4.00 -19.24
C GLY A 5 4.15 3.16 -19.83
N THR A 6 5.39 3.57 -19.54
CA THR A 6 6.60 2.83 -19.92
C THR A 6 6.68 1.46 -19.21
N SER A 7 7.28 0.48 -19.91
CA SER A 7 7.50 -0.87 -19.36
C SER A 7 8.55 -0.86 -18.25
N LYS A 8 8.44 -1.84 -17.33
CA LYS A 8 9.42 -2.04 -16.26
C LYS A 8 10.58 -2.91 -16.73
N ASP A 9 11.77 -2.64 -16.21
CA ASP A 9 12.98 -3.42 -16.51
C ASP A 9 12.94 -4.82 -15.84
N GLN A 10 13.78 -5.73 -16.33
CA GLN A 10 13.84 -7.11 -15.82
C GLN A 10 14.23 -7.21 -14.34
N GLY A 11 15.06 -6.28 -13.84
CA GLY A 11 15.45 -6.23 -12.44
C GLY A 11 14.26 -5.92 -11.54
N THR A 12 13.45 -4.94 -11.92
CA THR A 12 12.19 -4.61 -11.24
C THR A 12 11.21 -5.79 -11.27
N MET A 13 11.04 -6.44 -12.43
CA MET A 13 10.16 -7.62 -12.54
C MET A 13 10.62 -8.80 -11.68
N ARG A 14 11.94 -9.01 -11.54
CA ARG A 14 12.49 -10.02 -10.64
C ARG A 14 12.14 -9.74 -9.18
N LEU A 15 12.18 -8.46 -8.76
CA LEU A 15 11.82 -8.08 -7.40
C LEU A 15 10.34 -8.34 -7.10
N PHE A 16 9.44 -8.08 -8.04
CA PHE A 16 8.01 -8.36 -7.89
C PHE A 16 7.75 -9.87 -7.79
N ARG A 17 8.31 -10.68 -8.69
CA ARG A 17 8.16 -12.14 -8.64
C ARG A 17 8.61 -12.75 -7.31
N LEU A 18 9.71 -12.24 -6.75
CA LEU A 18 10.17 -12.70 -5.44
C LEU A 18 9.22 -12.26 -4.32
N GLY A 19 8.60 -11.09 -4.42
CA GLY A 19 7.51 -10.69 -3.53
C GLY A 19 6.33 -11.66 -3.59
N ASP A 20 5.85 -11.95 -4.80
CA ASP A 20 4.71 -12.86 -5.03
C ASP A 20 4.97 -14.26 -4.46
N LEU A 21 6.18 -14.80 -4.65
CA LEU A 21 6.57 -16.10 -4.10
C LEU A 21 6.52 -16.11 -2.57
N VAL A 22 7.03 -15.06 -1.93
CA VAL A 22 7.03 -14.94 -0.46
C VAL A 22 5.61 -14.79 0.09
N HIS A 23 4.78 -13.96 -0.55
CA HIS A 23 3.37 -13.81 -0.16
C HIS A 23 2.65 -15.15 -0.25
N GLY A 24 2.79 -15.84 -1.39
CA GLY A 24 2.15 -17.13 -1.63
C GLY A 24 2.54 -18.20 -0.61
N ASP A 25 3.82 -18.28 -0.22
CA ASP A 25 4.30 -19.26 0.76
C ASP A 25 3.72 -18.99 2.16
N ILE A 26 3.73 -17.74 2.61
CA ILE A 26 3.14 -17.34 3.90
C ILE A 26 1.63 -17.60 3.91
N GLN A 27 0.93 -17.19 2.86
CA GLN A 27 -0.51 -17.35 2.74
C GLN A 27 -0.92 -18.83 2.69
N GLU A 28 -0.17 -19.68 1.99
CA GLU A 28 -0.40 -21.12 1.96
C GLU A 28 -0.20 -21.76 3.34
N ALA A 29 0.83 -21.36 4.08
CA ALA A 29 1.03 -21.83 5.44
C ALA A 29 -0.14 -21.46 6.36
N VAL A 30 -0.61 -20.21 6.29
CA VAL A 30 -1.76 -19.72 7.07
C VAL A 30 -3.05 -20.45 6.66
N ARG A 31 -3.27 -20.67 5.36
CA ARG A 31 -4.42 -21.42 4.83
C ARG A 31 -4.48 -22.83 5.42
N ARG A 32 -3.38 -23.58 5.36
CA ARG A 32 -3.32 -24.95 5.90
C ARG A 32 -3.61 -24.98 7.40
N HIS A 33 -3.10 -24.00 8.15
CA HIS A 33 -3.38 -23.91 9.58
C HIS A 33 -4.86 -23.61 9.85
N ALA A 34 -5.47 -22.69 9.09
CA ALA A 34 -6.88 -22.38 9.20
C ALA A 34 -7.78 -23.57 8.85
N GLU A 35 -7.43 -24.35 7.82
CA GLU A 35 -8.14 -25.59 7.45
C GLU A 35 -8.12 -26.63 8.57
N GLN A 36 -7.01 -26.74 9.31
CA GLN A 36 -6.87 -27.68 10.44
C GLN A 36 -7.63 -27.22 11.69
N THR A 37 -7.70 -25.91 11.93
CA THR A 37 -8.26 -25.33 13.16
C THR A 37 -9.71 -24.86 12.99
N GLY A 38 -10.18 -24.70 11.76
CA GLY A 38 -11.47 -24.11 11.43
C GLY A 38 -11.49 -22.57 11.51
N ALA A 39 -10.34 -21.90 11.59
CA ALA A 39 -10.26 -20.45 11.68
C ALA A 39 -10.79 -19.77 10.41
N SER A 40 -11.55 -18.69 10.57
CA SER A 40 -12.07 -17.89 9.46
C SER A 40 -11.04 -16.86 9.01
N ILE A 41 -10.60 -16.96 7.76
CA ILE A 41 -9.59 -16.08 7.16
C ILE A 41 -9.99 -15.54 5.80
N TYR A 42 -9.43 -14.39 5.43
CA TYR A 42 -9.35 -13.91 4.06
C TYR A 42 -7.90 -13.97 3.57
N ILE A 43 -7.69 -14.45 2.35
CA ILE A 43 -6.42 -14.40 1.62
C ILE A 43 -6.74 -13.92 0.21
N GLU A 44 -5.96 -12.95 -0.30
CA GLU A 44 -6.13 -12.36 -1.64
C GLU A 44 -7.58 -11.91 -1.90
N LYS A 45 -8.26 -11.42 -0.86
CA LYS A 45 -9.68 -11.08 -0.95
C LYS A 45 -9.85 -9.77 -1.69
N GLU A 46 -10.45 -9.85 -2.88
CA GLU A 46 -10.87 -8.66 -3.61
C GLU A 46 -11.91 -7.87 -2.80
N LEU A 47 -11.72 -6.55 -2.75
CA LEU A 47 -12.66 -5.59 -2.21
C LEU A 47 -12.97 -4.49 -3.20
N PHE A 48 -14.15 -3.90 -3.04
CA PHE A 48 -14.57 -2.69 -3.74
C PHE A 48 -15.28 -1.76 -2.76
N ILE A 49 -14.89 -0.48 -2.77
CA ILE A 49 -15.49 0.59 -1.97
C ILE A 49 -16.17 1.56 -2.97
N PRO A 50 -17.47 1.39 -3.23
CA PRO A 50 -18.17 2.12 -4.29
C PRO A 50 -18.09 3.64 -4.14
N GLU A 51 -18.24 4.15 -2.91
CA GLU A 51 -18.28 5.59 -2.64
C GLU A 51 -16.93 6.28 -2.83
N LEU A 52 -15.83 5.51 -2.82
CA LEU A 52 -14.47 6.01 -3.06
C LEU A 52 -13.96 5.66 -4.47
N ASN A 53 -14.70 4.83 -5.22
CA ASN A 53 -14.25 4.22 -6.47
C ASN A 53 -12.89 3.49 -6.33
N VAL A 54 -12.71 2.76 -5.23
CA VAL A 54 -11.46 2.04 -4.92
C VAL A 54 -11.68 0.53 -4.98
N ARG A 55 -10.75 -0.16 -5.64
CA ARG A 55 -10.65 -1.62 -5.66
C ARG A 55 -9.28 -2.04 -5.14
N GLY A 56 -9.22 -3.17 -4.44
CA GLY A 56 -7.97 -3.70 -3.89
C GLY A 56 -8.07 -5.17 -3.54
N PHE A 57 -6.97 -5.71 -3.04
CA PHE A 57 -6.84 -7.11 -2.62
C PHE A 57 -6.19 -7.13 -1.24
N ILE A 58 -6.86 -7.75 -0.27
CA ILE A 58 -6.33 -7.97 1.07
C ILE A 58 -5.38 -9.16 1.03
N ASP A 59 -4.13 -8.97 1.43
CA ASP A 59 -3.16 -10.06 1.54
C ASP A 59 -3.65 -11.13 2.53
N LEU A 60 -3.98 -10.72 3.76
CA LEU A 60 -4.44 -11.62 4.82
C LEU A 60 -5.33 -10.91 5.86
N ALA A 61 -6.42 -11.54 6.29
CA ALA A 61 -7.17 -11.13 7.48
C ALA A 61 -7.66 -12.33 8.28
N PHE A 62 -7.58 -12.25 9.60
CA PHE A 62 -8.15 -13.21 10.55
C PHE A 62 -9.48 -12.66 11.04
N ILE A 63 -10.58 -13.23 10.56
CA ILE A 63 -11.92 -12.68 10.71
C ILE A 63 -12.41 -12.83 12.16
N ASP A 64 -12.11 -13.97 12.77
CA ASP A 64 -12.51 -14.27 14.14
C ASP A 64 -11.88 -13.25 15.11
N ASP A 65 -10.61 -12.93 14.92
CA ASP A 65 -9.85 -11.98 15.73
C ASP A 65 -10.09 -10.52 15.32
N ASN A 66 -10.62 -10.29 14.12
CA ASN A 66 -10.78 -8.97 13.49
C ASN A 66 -9.42 -8.28 13.33
N VAL A 67 -8.44 -9.03 12.84
CA VAL A 67 -7.09 -8.55 12.62
C VAL A 67 -6.75 -8.65 11.14
N MET A 68 -6.09 -7.64 10.60
CA MET A 68 -5.66 -7.61 9.20
C MET A 68 -4.16 -7.41 9.08
N TYR A 69 -3.58 -8.12 8.13
CA TYR A 69 -2.16 -8.08 7.80
C TYR A 69 -1.98 -7.66 6.34
N ASP A 70 -0.91 -6.93 6.10
CA ASP A 70 -0.35 -6.71 4.78
C ASP A 70 1.13 -7.13 4.81
N ILE A 71 1.51 -7.96 3.84
CA ILE A 71 2.83 -8.59 3.79
C ILE A 71 3.75 -7.68 2.97
N LYS A 72 4.97 -7.49 3.45
CA LYS A 72 5.96 -6.65 2.77
C LYS A 72 7.31 -7.34 2.75
N THR A 73 7.96 -7.37 1.59
CA THR A 73 9.33 -7.90 1.47
C THR A 73 10.35 -6.78 1.38
N CYS A 74 11.51 -6.96 2.02
CA CYS A 74 12.61 -6.01 1.94
C CYS A 74 13.97 -6.73 1.91
N ASN A 75 15.02 -6.02 1.52
CA ASN A 75 16.39 -6.53 1.62
C ASN A 75 16.99 -6.18 3.00
N SER A 76 18.13 -6.76 3.34
CA SER A 76 18.80 -6.55 4.62
C SER A 76 19.21 -5.10 4.87
N TRP A 77 19.48 -4.32 3.81
CA TRP A 77 19.82 -2.91 4.00
C TRP A 77 18.61 -2.14 4.54
N LYS A 78 17.45 -2.26 3.88
CA LYS A 78 16.20 -1.63 4.33
C LYS A 78 15.77 -2.18 5.70
N TRP A 79 15.90 -3.49 5.91
CA TRP A 79 15.63 -4.12 7.20
C TRP A 79 16.45 -3.51 8.34
N ARG A 80 17.77 -3.33 8.15
CA ARG A 80 18.64 -2.71 9.16
C ARG A 80 18.26 -1.26 9.43
N ASN A 81 17.87 -0.49 8.41
CA ASN A 81 17.43 0.89 8.61
C ASN A 81 16.10 0.99 9.39
N MET A 82 15.22 0.00 9.25
CA MET A 82 13.94 -0.04 9.97
C MET A 82 14.04 -0.64 11.37
N PHE A 83 14.85 -1.67 11.56
CA PHE A 83 14.82 -2.50 12.77
C PHE A 83 16.18 -2.72 13.44
N GLY A 84 17.26 -2.21 12.85
CA GLY A 84 18.62 -2.31 13.40
C GLY A 84 18.88 -1.33 14.56
N ARG A 85 20.05 -1.45 15.18
CA ARG A 85 20.50 -0.48 16.19
C ARG A 85 20.71 0.88 15.52
N GLY A 86 20.06 1.92 16.06
CA GLY A 86 20.08 3.26 15.46
C GLY A 86 19.16 3.41 14.24
N ALA A 87 18.07 2.63 14.18
CA ALA A 87 17.07 2.72 13.11
C ALA A 87 16.64 4.16 12.83
N THR A 88 16.67 4.54 11.54
CA THR A 88 16.38 5.89 11.06
C THR A 88 15.09 5.96 10.26
N GLU A 89 14.47 4.82 9.96
CA GLU A 89 13.30 4.72 9.09
C GLU A 89 12.18 3.95 9.79
N GLY A 90 10.94 4.40 9.59
CA GLY A 90 9.74 3.65 9.98
C GLY A 90 9.15 2.87 8.81
N SER A 91 7.99 2.27 9.05
CA SER A 91 7.15 1.76 7.97
C SER A 91 6.69 2.91 7.07
N SER A 92 6.66 2.69 5.76
CA SER A 92 6.20 3.67 4.77
C SER A 92 4.75 4.07 5.04
N GLU A 93 4.45 5.38 5.07
CA GLU A 93 3.08 5.89 5.22
C GLU A 93 2.14 5.32 4.15
N ASN A 94 2.62 5.14 2.91
CA ASN A 94 1.83 4.54 1.84
C ASN A 94 1.39 3.10 2.15
N TYR A 95 2.22 2.31 2.84
CA TYR A 95 1.84 0.96 3.26
C TYR A 95 0.78 1.00 4.37
N LYS A 96 0.88 1.98 5.27
CA LYS A 96 -0.13 2.19 6.30
C LYS A 96 -1.47 2.60 5.70
N LEU A 97 -1.48 3.53 4.72
CA LEU A 97 -2.69 3.97 4.02
C LEU A 97 -3.31 2.84 3.19
N GLN A 98 -2.51 2.00 2.54
CA GLN A 98 -3.00 0.80 1.85
C GLN A 98 -3.77 -0.10 2.83
N LEU A 99 -3.14 -0.46 3.94
CA LEU A 99 -3.77 -1.31 4.97
C LEU A 99 -4.99 -0.63 5.62
N GLY A 100 -4.94 0.68 5.85
CA GLY A 100 -6.06 1.48 6.34
C GLY A 100 -7.26 1.50 5.39
N THR A 101 -7.01 1.54 4.07
CA THR A 101 -8.04 1.45 3.03
C THR A 101 -8.80 0.13 3.14
N TYR A 102 -8.07 -0.96 3.34
CA TYR A 102 -8.66 -2.28 3.50
C TYR A 102 -9.42 -2.40 4.82
N GLY A 103 -8.90 -1.80 5.88
CA GLY A 103 -9.59 -1.71 7.16
C GLY A 103 -10.90 -0.92 7.10
N TYR A 104 -10.96 0.15 6.31
CA TYR A 104 -12.20 0.90 6.09
C TYR A 104 -13.27 0.00 5.45
N TRP A 105 -12.91 -0.69 4.37
CA TRP A 105 -13.81 -1.65 3.72
C TRP A 105 -14.28 -2.76 4.69
N TYR A 106 -13.36 -3.33 5.47
CA TYR A 106 -13.69 -4.38 6.44
C TYR A 106 -14.73 -3.90 7.44
N ASN A 107 -14.51 -2.71 8.02
CA ASN A 107 -15.41 -2.14 9.01
C ASN A 107 -16.82 -1.91 8.46
N GLN A 108 -16.93 -1.49 7.20
CA GLN A 108 -18.22 -1.30 6.53
C GLN A 108 -18.91 -2.63 6.21
N THR A 109 -18.16 -3.63 5.74
CA THR A 109 -18.69 -4.93 5.33
C THR A 109 -19.17 -5.74 6.53
N HIS A 110 -18.37 -5.82 7.59
CA HIS A 110 -18.66 -6.66 8.76
C HIS A 110 -19.44 -5.91 9.85
N LYS A 111 -19.67 -4.60 9.69
CA LYS A 111 -20.29 -3.72 10.70
C LYS A 111 -19.61 -3.83 12.08
N LYS A 112 -18.30 -4.07 12.06
CA LYS A 112 -17.45 -4.30 13.23
C LYS A 112 -16.09 -3.70 13.00
N LYS A 113 -15.51 -3.07 14.02
CA LYS A 113 -14.16 -2.50 13.93
C LYS A 113 -13.11 -3.61 13.99
N LEU A 114 -12.05 -3.46 13.20
CA LEU A 114 -10.82 -4.22 13.39
C LEU A 114 -10.24 -3.97 14.79
N SER A 115 -9.73 -5.04 15.39
CA SER A 115 -8.99 -5.04 16.65
C SER A 115 -7.50 -4.73 16.45
N GLY A 116 -6.96 -4.94 15.24
CA GLY A 116 -5.56 -4.69 14.95
C GLY A 116 -5.25 -4.65 13.45
N LEU A 117 -4.22 -3.88 13.11
CA LEU A 117 -3.63 -3.76 11.79
C LEU A 117 -2.13 -3.99 11.89
N TYR A 118 -1.58 -4.84 11.03
CA TYR A 118 -0.17 -5.20 11.10
C TYR A 118 0.48 -5.21 9.70
N LEU A 119 1.68 -4.64 9.61
CA LEU A 119 2.57 -4.90 8.50
C LEU A 119 3.51 -6.05 8.87
N CYS A 120 3.50 -7.12 8.09
CA CYS A 120 4.41 -8.25 8.28
C CYS A 120 5.58 -8.12 7.32
N TYR A 121 6.75 -7.70 7.83
CA TYR A 121 7.96 -7.58 7.03
C TYR A 121 8.74 -8.89 6.97
N TYR A 122 9.12 -9.28 5.76
CA TYR A 122 10.01 -10.41 5.48
C TYR A 122 11.35 -9.91 4.90
N ASN A 123 12.46 -10.30 5.51
CA ASN A 123 13.79 -10.06 4.96
C ASN A 123 14.17 -11.15 3.95
N LYS A 124 14.35 -10.75 2.70
CA LYS A 124 14.62 -11.67 1.58
C LYS A 124 16.00 -12.34 1.62
N ASP A 125 16.94 -11.81 2.40
CA ASP A 125 18.31 -12.33 2.41
C ASP A 125 18.54 -13.40 3.50
N ASN A 126 17.72 -13.41 4.55
CA ASN A 126 17.89 -14.32 5.69
C ASN A 126 16.57 -14.83 6.29
N SER A 127 15.44 -14.56 5.65
CA SER A 127 14.11 -15.02 6.00
C SER A 127 13.59 -14.57 7.37
N THR A 128 14.22 -13.57 8.01
CA THR A 128 13.70 -13.05 9.27
C THR A 128 12.39 -12.31 9.04
N MET A 129 11.41 -12.53 9.92
CA MET A 129 10.10 -11.88 9.87
C MET A 129 9.88 -10.98 11.09
N LYS A 130 9.17 -9.86 10.88
CA LYS A 130 8.82 -8.93 11.95
C LYS A 130 7.50 -8.25 11.67
N GLU A 131 6.62 -8.29 12.66
CA GLU A 131 5.36 -7.56 12.66
C GLU A 131 5.56 -6.14 13.16
N VAL A 132 4.84 -5.21 12.54
CA VAL A 132 4.74 -3.82 12.96
C VAL A 132 3.26 -3.49 13.09
N GLU A 133 2.83 -3.26 14.33
CA GLU A 133 1.46 -2.79 14.61
C GLU A 133 1.25 -1.39 14.06
N ILE A 134 0.13 -1.18 13.39
CA ILE A 134 -0.28 0.08 12.81
C ILE A 134 -1.47 0.65 13.61
N PRO A 135 -1.43 1.92 14.03
CA PRO A 135 -2.55 2.54 14.73
C PRO A 135 -3.83 2.50 13.89
N LEU A 136 -4.94 2.07 14.51
CA LEU A 136 -6.25 1.98 13.85
C LEU A 136 -6.77 3.32 13.30
N SER A 137 -6.26 4.46 13.79
CA SER A 137 -6.58 5.80 13.26
C SER A 137 -6.19 5.97 11.79
N ILE A 138 -5.30 5.13 11.25
CA ILE A 138 -4.94 5.15 9.84
C ILE A 138 -6.14 4.83 8.93
N ILE A 139 -7.16 4.11 9.45
CA ILE A 139 -8.36 3.76 8.69
C ILE A 139 -9.11 5.03 8.26
N ASP A 140 -9.29 5.97 9.18
CA ASP A 140 -9.95 7.24 8.88
C ASP A 140 -9.08 8.11 7.97
N GLN A 141 -7.75 8.13 8.18
CA GLN A 141 -6.81 8.85 7.31
C GLN A 141 -6.83 8.32 5.86
N ALA A 142 -6.90 7.00 5.68
CA ALA A 142 -7.00 6.38 4.37
C ALA A 142 -8.32 6.74 3.67
N ARG A 143 -9.42 6.77 4.41
CA ARG A 143 -10.72 7.23 3.90
C ARG A 143 -10.64 8.70 3.44
N ASP A 144 -10.09 9.58 4.27
CA ASP A 144 -9.98 11.01 3.96
C ASP A 144 -9.06 11.27 2.75
N TYR A 145 -7.98 10.50 2.63
CA TYR A 145 -7.14 10.49 1.45
C TYR A 145 -7.95 10.17 0.18
N TRP A 146 -8.71 9.08 0.18
CA TRP A 146 -9.50 8.68 -0.99
C TRP A 146 -10.67 9.61 -1.29
N LEU A 147 -11.27 10.24 -0.28
CA LEU A 147 -12.26 11.30 -0.50
C LEU A 147 -11.64 12.50 -1.23
N THR A 148 -10.40 12.85 -0.89
CA THR A 148 -9.64 13.90 -1.57
C THR A 148 -9.33 13.52 -3.02
N VAL A 149 -8.89 12.27 -3.27
CA VAL A 149 -8.67 11.77 -4.63
C VAL A 149 -9.98 11.77 -5.43
N ALA A 150 -11.07 11.26 -4.87
CA ALA A 150 -12.38 11.23 -5.51
C ALA A 150 -12.86 12.66 -5.85
N HIS A 151 -12.57 13.65 -5.00
CA HIS A 151 -12.88 15.05 -5.26
C HIS A 151 -12.23 15.57 -6.55
N PHE A 152 -10.94 15.26 -6.77
CA PHE A 152 -10.20 15.66 -7.98
C PHE A 152 -10.66 14.92 -9.25
N LEU A 153 -11.16 13.70 -9.12
CA LEU A 153 -11.60 12.91 -10.27
C LEU A 153 -12.98 13.32 -10.80
N ARG A 154 -13.71 14.20 -10.09
CA ARG A 154 -14.98 14.71 -10.59
C ARG A 154 -14.75 15.67 -11.75
N GLU A 155 -15.57 15.56 -12.79
CA GLU A 155 -15.46 16.38 -14.00
C GLU A 155 -15.66 17.88 -13.72
N ASP A 156 -16.40 18.21 -12.66
CA ASP A 156 -16.65 19.59 -12.21
C ASP A 156 -15.54 20.16 -11.31
N SER A 157 -14.48 19.39 -11.04
CA SER A 157 -13.35 19.85 -10.25
C SER A 157 -12.45 20.80 -11.05
N ALA A 158 -11.77 21.71 -10.35
CA ALA A 158 -10.87 22.71 -10.96
C ALA A 158 -9.74 22.10 -11.81
N GLY A 159 -9.48 20.79 -11.69
CA GLY A 159 -8.48 20.04 -12.46
C GLY A 159 -9.01 19.32 -13.69
N ASN A 160 -10.30 19.50 -14.07
CA ASN A 160 -10.94 18.77 -15.17
C ASN A 160 -10.76 17.24 -15.07
N GLY A 161 -10.82 16.68 -13.86
CA GLY A 161 -10.64 15.25 -13.61
C GLY A 161 -9.17 14.80 -13.44
N LEU A 162 -8.20 15.72 -13.38
CA LEU A 162 -6.80 15.42 -13.07
C LEU A 162 -6.35 16.14 -11.79
N PRO A 163 -5.66 15.47 -10.84
CA PRO A 163 -5.06 16.13 -9.70
C PRO A 163 -3.93 17.08 -10.13
N PRO A 164 -3.69 18.19 -9.40
CA PRO A 164 -2.59 19.11 -9.69
C PRO A 164 -1.22 18.45 -9.46
N ILE A 165 -0.24 18.80 -10.30
CA ILE A 165 1.15 18.37 -10.10
C ILE A 165 1.75 19.21 -8.97
N GLU A 166 1.60 18.74 -7.74
CA GLU A 166 2.04 19.40 -6.51
C GLU A 166 2.48 18.34 -5.50
N LEU A 167 3.59 18.59 -4.79
CA LEU A 167 4.08 17.66 -3.77
C LEU A 167 3.08 17.55 -2.62
N GLY A 168 2.74 16.31 -2.24
CA GLY A 168 1.67 16.03 -1.28
C GLY A 168 0.30 15.84 -1.93
N ILE A 169 0.22 15.95 -3.27
CA ILE A 169 -1.00 15.65 -4.06
C ILE A 169 -0.64 14.70 -5.22
N SER A 170 0.24 15.11 -6.12
CA SER A 170 0.73 14.32 -7.25
C SER A 170 2.12 14.85 -7.66
N PRO A 171 3.22 14.28 -7.13
CA PRO A 171 3.28 13.06 -6.32
C PRO A 171 2.90 13.31 -4.86
N MET A 172 2.53 12.25 -4.14
CA MET A 172 2.34 12.31 -2.69
C MET A 172 3.67 12.49 -1.96
N VAL A 173 4.72 11.83 -2.44
CA VAL A 173 6.07 11.93 -1.88
C VAL A 173 7.10 12.12 -3.00
N GLN A 174 8.15 12.90 -2.70
CA GLN A 174 9.07 13.40 -3.72
C GLN A 174 9.70 12.30 -4.60
N TRP A 175 10.00 11.14 -4.01
CA TRP A 175 10.67 10.05 -4.73
C TRP A 175 9.80 9.38 -5.80
N GLU A 176 8.47 9.55 -5.77
CA GLU A 176 7.55 8.97 -6.76
C GLU A 176 7.77 9.59 -8.14
N CYS A 177 8.07 10.90 -8.23
CA CYS A 177 8.43 11.57 -9.48
C CYS A 177 9.90 11.30 -9.86
N ASN A 178 10.18 10.05 -10.21
CA ASN A 178 11.50 9.59 -10.64
C ASN A 178 11.37 8.85 -11.98
N PRO A 179 12.20 9.15 -13.01
CA PRO A 179 12.10 8.52 -14.33
C PRO A 179 12.30 7.00 -14.29
N LYS A 180 12.97 6.46 -13.26
CA LYS A 180 13.11 5.03 -13.04
C LYS A 180 11.83 4.38 -12.49
N TYR A 181 11.06 5.10 -11.69
CA TYR A 181 9.95 4.52 -10.92
C TYR A 181 8.57 4.91 -11.49
N CYS A 182 8.39 6.15 -11.94
CA CYS A 182 7.14 6.62 -12.53
C CYS A 182 7.10 6.35 -14.03
N SER A 183 6.17 5.49 -14.45
CA SER A 183 5.96 5.18 -15.87
C SER A 183 5.36 6.32 -16.71
N TYR A 184 4.99 7.43 -16.06
CA TYR A 184 4.39 8.62 -16.67
C TYR A 184 5.23 9.89 -16.46
N PHE A 185 6.49 9.74 -16.03
CA PHE A 185 7.36 10.87 -15.69
C PHE A 185 7.46 11.92 -16.81
N GLU A 186 7.69 11.48 -18.04
CA GLU A 186 7.79 12.34 -19.23
C GLU A 186 6.43 12.96 -19.60
N GLU A 187 5.34 12.19 -19.53
CA GLU A 187 3.98 12.67 -19.81
C GLU A 187 3.53 13.75 -18.82
N CYS A 188 4.02 13.68 -17.59
CA CYS A 188 3.84 14.71 -16.57
C CYS A 188 4.80 15.91 -16.72
N GLY A 189 5.53 16.02 -17.84
CA GLY A 189 6.43 17.13 -18.12
C GLY A 189 7.77 17.08 -17.38
N GLY A 190 8.25 15.89 -17.03
CA GLY A 190 9.54 15.70 -16.36
C GLY A 190 9.50 15.81 -14.84
N GLY A 191 8.32 15.57 -14.23
CA GLY A 191 8.14 15.53 -12.78
C GLY A 191 7.93 16.90 -12.11
N LEU A 192 8.26 16.97 -10.81
CA LEU A 192 8.10 18.19 -10.01
C LEU A 192 9.02 19.31 -10.51
N LYS A 193 8.43 20.44 -10.93
CA LYS A 193 9.20 21.62 -11.31
C LYS A 193 9.93 22.20 -10.09
N PRO A 194 11.17 22.71 -10.22
CA PRO A 194 11.95 23.28 -9.10
C PRO A 194 11.22 24.38 -8.32
N GLU A 195 10.35 25.13 -9.00
CA GLU A 195 9.52 26.19 -8.42
C GLU A 195 8.48 25.68 -7.42
N LEU A 196 8.04 24.43 -7.57
CA LEU A 196 7.08 23.76 -6.69
C LEU A 196 7.74 23.11 -5.46
N LEU A 197 9.08 23.02 -5.44
CA LEU A 197 9.84 22.50 -4.31
C LEU A 197 10.16 23.57 -3.26
N ARG A 198 9.98 24.87 -3.58
CA ARG A 198 10.37 26.01 -2.73
C ARG A 198 9.31 26.46 -1.71
N LYS A 199 8.19 25.75 -1.60
CA LYS A 199 7.07 26.13 -0.72
C LYS A 199 6.96 25.31 0.57
N ILE A 200 8.02 24.61 0.98
CA ILE A 200 8.10 23.88 2.25
C ILE A 200 9.21 24.48 3.10
#